data_AF-W7Z300-F1
#
_entry.id   AF-W7Z300-F1
#
_cell.length_a   1.000
_cell.length_b   1.000
_cell.length_c   1.000
_cell.angle_alpha   90.00
_cell.angle_beta   90.00
_cell.angle_gamma   90.00
#
_symmetry.space_group_name_H-M   'P 1'
#
loop_
_entity.id
_entity.type
_entity.pdbx_description
1 polymer ?
#
loop_
_entity_poly.entity_id
_entity_poly.type
_entity_poly.pdbx_seq_one_letter_code
_entity_poly.pdbx_strand_id
1 'polypeptide(L)' 'MSYCLSFQKDDTFKIVQFTDLHWMDGRTEDQRTRELMENVLDAEQPDLVVFTGDVVYAGPVSPGDVECEDPAQAFRDAVP' A
#
# COMPACT_ATOMS: atom_id res chain seq x y z
N MET A 1 -17.60 -13.36 5.49
CA MET A 1 -16.83 -14.00 4.42
C MET A 1 -15.68 -14.75 5.06
N SER A 2 -15.40 -15.98 4.64
CA SER A 2 -14.19 -16.71 5.04
C SER A 2 -13.29 -16.76 3.79
N TYR A 3 -12.09 -16.21 3.91
CA TYR A 3 -11.07 -16.31 2.87
C TYR A 3 -10.20 -17.53 3.19
N CYS A 4 -10.18 -18.51 2.29
CA CYS A 4 -9.37 -19.71 2.46
C CYS A 4 -8.01 -19.49 1.80
N LEU A 5 -6.93 -19.65 2.54
CA LEU A 5 -5.58 -19.64 2.00
C LEU A 5 -5.23 -21.04 1.51
N SER A 6 -4.73 -21.15 0.29
CA SER A 6 -4.34 -22.41 -0.34
C SER A 6 -3.11 -22.20 -1.23
N PHE A 7 -2.24 -23.20 -1.27
CA PHE A 7 -1.13 -23.24 -2.23
C PHE A 7 -1.64 -23.30 -3.67
N GLN A 8 -0.84 -22.80 -4.60
CA GLN A 8 -1.04 -22.96 -6.03
C GLN A 8 -0.77 -24.41 -6.47
N LYS A 9 -1.02 -24.72 -7.75
CA LYS A 9 -0.85 -26.07 -8.31
C LYS A 9 0.58 -26.58 -8.32
N ASP A 10 1.55 -25.68 -8.22
CA ASP A 10 2.98 -25.97 -8.18
C ASP A 10 3.54 -26.03 -6.74
N ASP A 11 2.65 -26.15 -5.75
CA ASP A 11 2.96 -26.19 -4.32
C ASP A 11 3.63 -24.91 -3.77
N THR A 12 3.50 -23.79 -4.47
CA THR A 12 3.98 -22.48 -3.99
C THR A 12 2.85 -21.61 -3.41
N PHE A 13 3.23 -20.67 -2.54
CA PHE A 13 2.35 -19.61 -2.04
C PHE A 13 3.18 -18.34 -1.92
N LYS A 14 2.82 -17.32 -2.69
CA LYS A 14 3.57 -16.07 -2.78
C LYS A 14 2.89 -14.96 -1.99
N ILE A 15 3.68 -14.31 -1.13
CA ILE A 15 3.23 -13.15 -0.34
C ILE A 15 4.01 -11.94 -0.80
N VAL A 16 3.31 -10.86 -1.15
CA VAL A 16 3.91 -9.53 -1.31
C VAL A 16 3.62 -8.72 -0.06
N GLN A 17 4.65 -8.09 0.48
CA GLN A 17 4.54 -7.20 1.62
C GLN A 17 4.84 -5.76 1.21
N PHE A 18 3.93 -4.85 1.58
CA PHE A 18 4.14 -3.41 1.48
C PHE A 18 4.20 -2.80 2.88
N THR A 19 5.10 -1.85 3.08
CA THR A 19 5.34 -1.17 4.35
C THR A 19 5.77 0.25 4.06
N ASP A 20 5.57 1.15 5.02
CA ASP A 20 6.13 2.51 4.97
C ASP A 20 5.74 3.26 3.68
N LEU A 21 4.46 3.19 3.32
CA LEU A 21 3.95 3.97 2.19
C LEU A 21 3.94 5.46 2.50
N HIS A 22 3.71 5.80 3.79
CA HIS A 22 3.60 7.17 4.28
C HIS A 22 2.65 8.02 3.41
N TRP A 23 1.56 7.42 2.94
CA TRP A 23 0.60 8.06 2.04
C TRP A 23 -0.08 9.23 2.73
N MET A 24 -0.32 10.33 2.01
CA MET A 24 -0.96 11.51 2.57
C MET A 24 -2.24 11.87 1.83
N ASP A 25 -2.14 12.35 0.61
CA ASP A 25 -3.23 13.02 -0.11
C ASP A 25 -3.09 12.88 -1.64
N GLY A 26 -2.32 11.88 -2.10
CA GLY A 26 -2.15 11.61 -3.52
C GLY A 26 -1.12 12.50 -4.20
N ARG A 27 -0.18 13.08 -3.44
CA ARG A 27 0.95 13.86 -3.94
C ARG A 27 1.89 13.03 -4.83
N THR A 28 2.88 13.68 -5.44
CA THR A 28 3.76 13.04 -6.42
C THR A 28 4.46 11.79 -5.87
N GLU A 29 4.87 11.83 -4.60
CA GLU A 29 5.48 10.73 -3.88
C GLU A 29 4.50 9.56 -3.72
N ASP A 30 3.27 9.84 -3.30
CA ASP A 30 2.19 8.85 -3.19
C ASP A 30 1.94 8.16 -4.54
N GLN A 31 1.87 8.93 -5.64
CA GLN A 31 1.67 8.36 -6.97
C GLN A 31 2.82 7.44 -7.40
N ARG A 32 4.08 7.79 -7.08
CA ARG A 32 5.24 6.92 -7.35
C ARG A 32 5.16 5.64 -6.52
N THR A 33 4.73 5.73 -5.27
CA THR A 33 4.49 4.58 -4.40
C THR A 33 3.40 3.68 -4.98
N ARG A 34 2.31 4.26 -5.50
CA ARG A 34 1.24 3.52 -6.19
C ARG A 34 1.76 2.80 -7.42
N GLU A 35 2.44 3.51 -8.31
CA GLU A 35 3.01 2.93 -9.53
C GLU A 35 3.96 1.77 -9.20
N LEU A 36 4.77 1.89 -8.14
CA LEU A 36 5.63 0.80 -7.69
C LEU A 36 4.81 -0.40 -7.21
N MET A 37 3.79 -0.19 -6.38
CA MET A 37 2.94 -1.27 -5.90
C MET A 37 2.25 -1.99 -7.07
N GLU A 38 1.66 -1.25 -8.01
CA GLU A 38 1.01 -1.80 -9.20
C GLU A 38 1.99 -2.63 -10.05
N ASN A 39 3.20 -2.12 -10.31
CA ASN A 39 4.23 -2.85 -11.04
C ASN A 39 4.64 -4.16 -10.33
N VAL A 40 4.77 -4.15 -8.99
CA VAL A 40 5.09 -5.36 -8.21
C VAL A 40 3.95 -6.36 -8.27
N LEU A 41 2.70 -5.91 -8.16
CA LEU A 41 1.53 -6.79 -8.24
C LEU A 41 1.44 -7.46 -9.62
N ASP A 42 1.66 -6.71 -10.69
CA ASP A 42 1.64 -7.22 -12.06
C ASP A 42 2.78 -8.22 -12.33
N ALA A 43 3.98 -7.92 -11.83
CA ALA A 43 5.17 -8.76 -12.03
C ALA A 43 5.12 -10.05 -11.18
N GLU A 44 4.69 -9.94 -9.92
CA GLU A 44 4.77 -11.03 -8.97
C GLU A 44 3.52 -11.91 -8.92
N GLN A 45 2.34 -11.38 -9.21
CA GLN A 45 1.07 -12.10 -9.15
C GLN A 45 0.91 -12.89 -7.82
N PRO A 46 0.92 -12.20 -6.66
CA PRO A 46 0.92 -12.87 -5.35
C PRO A 46 -0.43 -13.49 -4.99
N ASP A 47 -0.40 -14.49 -4.11
CA ASP A 47 -1.59 -15.11 -3.52
C ASP A 47 -2.16 -14.28 -2.35
N LEU A 48 -1.28 -13.50 -1.69
CA LEU A 48 -1.63 -12.63 -0.58
C LEU A 48 -0.80 -11.35 -0.60
N VAL A 49 -1.46 -10.21 -0.41
CA VAL A 49 -0.81 -8.92 -0.16
C VAL A 49 -0.97 -8.58 1.32
N VAL A 50 0.12 -8.15 1.96
CA VAL A 50 0.13 -7.78 3.38
C VAL A 50 0.68 -6.36 3.53
N PHE A 51 -0.05 -5.52 4.25
CA PHE A 51 0.43 -4.21 4.68
C PHE A 51 0.85 -4.30 6.15
N THR A 52 2.10 -3.99 6.47
CA THR A 52 2.64 -4.19 7.84
C THR A 52 2.62 -2.97 8.74
N GLY A 53 2.36 -1.78 8.22
CA GLY A 53 2.35 -0.55 9.01
C GLY A 53 2.75 0.66 8.20
N ASP A 54 2.69 1.83 8.83
CA ASP A 54 3.08 3.13 8.26
C ASP A 54 2.50 3.36 6.85
N VAL A 55 1.23 3.02 6.69
CA VAL A 55 0.48 3.18 5.43
C VAL A 55 0.16 4.65 5.19
N VAL A 56 -0.20 5.40 6.23
CA VAL A 56 -0.58 6.82 6.14
C VAL A 56 0.32 7.65 7.03
N TYR A 57 0.75 8.81 6.53
CA TYR A 57 1.44 9.82 7.31
C TYR A 57 0.51 10.99 7.65
N ALA A 58 0.23 11.18 8.94
CA ALA A 58 -0.59 12.27 9.46
C ALA A 58 0.16 13.11 10.51
N GLY A 59 1.49 13.15 10.40
CA GLY A 59 2.37 13.89 11.30
C GLY A 59 2.71 15.32 10.82
N PRO A 60 3.51 16.07 11.60
CA PRO A 60 3.94 17.42 11.24
C PRO A 60 4.76 17.45 9.95
N VAL A 61 4.45 18.41 9.07
CA VAL A 61 5.16 18.60 7.80
C VAL A 61 6.18 19.74 7.87
N SER A 62 7.01 19.87 6.83
CA SER A 62 7.97 20.98 6.75
C SER A 62 7.24 22.32 6.60
N PRO A 63 7.84 23.44 7.04
CA PRO A 63 7.24 24.76 6.85
C PRO A 63 6.94 25.04 5.36
N GLY A 64 5.68 25.26 5.03
CA GLY A 64 5.21 25.52 3.66
C GLY A 64 4.53 24.33 2.99
N ASP A 65 4.60 23.14 3.59
CA ASP A 65 3.87 21.96 3.12
C ASP A 65 2.47 21.89 3.76
N VAL A 66 1.59 21.11 3.13
CA VAL A 66 0.23 20.86 3.61
C VAL A 66 0.18 19.50 4.33
N GLU A 67 -0.42 19.51 5.52
CA GLU A 67 -0.67 18.30 6.31
C GLU A 67 -1.76 17.43 5.67
N CYS A 68 -1.78 16.14 6.00
CA CYS A 68 -2.85 15.25 5.56
C CYS A 68 -4.18 15.64 6.25
N GLU A 69 -5.11 16.21 5.50
CA GLU A 69 -6.39 16.70 6.03
C GLU A 69 -7.38 15.58 6.37
N ASP A 70 -7.37 14.48 5.60
CA ASP A 70 -8.25 13.32 5.80
C ASP A 70 -7.46 11.99 5.78
N PRO A 71 -6.86 11.58 6.92
CA PRO A 71 -6.12 10.32 7.02
C PRO A 71 -6.97 9.07 6.73
N ALA A 72 -8.29 9.15 6.93
CA ALA A 72 -9.17 8.02 6.69
C ALA A 72 -9.43 7.85 5.18
N GLN A 73 -9.54 8.93 4.43
CA GLN A 73 -9.58 8.88 2.98
C GLN A 73 -8.21 8.51 2.40
N ALA A 74 -7.12 9.05 2.95
CA ALA A 74 -5.75 8.70 2.59
C ALA A 74 -5.51 7.18 2.63
N PHE A 75 -5.95 6.51 3.71
CA PHE A 75 -5.84 5.06 3.83
C PHE A 75 -6.61 4.31 2.73
N ARG A 76 -7.81 4.78 2.36
CA ARG A 76 -8.63 4.17 1.29
C ARG A 76 -7.99 4.37 -0.08
N ASP A 77 -7.30 5.49 -0.28
CA ASP A 77 -6.64 5.80 -1.55
C ASP A 77 -5.32 5.03 -1.70
N ALA A 78 -4.62 4.79 -0.59
CA ALA A 78 -3.35 4.07 -0.52
C ALA A 78 -3.46 2.57 -0.80
N VAL A 79 -4.57 1.94 -0.41
CA VAL A 79 -4.79 0.50 -0.57
C VAL A 79 -5.68 0.26 -1.80
N PRO A 80 -5.13 -0.27 -2.91
CA PRO A 80 -5.87 -0.48 -4.16
C PRO A 80 -6.92 -1.60 -4.08
#